data_AF-A0A1I0NB22-F1
#
_entry.id   AF-A0A1I0NB22-F1
#
_cell.length_a   1.000
_cell.length_b   1.000
_cell.length_c   1.000
_cell.angle_alpha   90.00
_cell.angle_beta   90.00
_cell.angle_gamma   90.00
#
_symmetry.space_group_name_H-M   'P 1'
#
loop_
_entity.id
_entity.type
_entity.pdbx_description
1 polymer ?
#
loop_
_entity_poly.entity_id
_entity_poly.type
_entity_poly.pdbx_seq_one_letter_code
_entity_poly.pdbx_strand_id
1 'polypeptide(L)' 'MPVQHARHANLRTILDQLEKEGISGYEAQAAHLGNVTGHRLEAMDQGGHIDVLFSEHVEWVFHRRRGWMDELHEDDPLEA' A
#
# COMPACT_ATOMS: atom_id res chain seq x y z
N MET A 1 11.52 3.86 12.77
CA MET A 1 11.65 2.39 12.70
C MET A 1 11.75 2.00 11.24
N PRO A 2 12.70 1.13 10.84
CA PRO A 2 12.89 0.73 9.45
C PRO A 2 11.61 0.18 8.78
N VAL A 3 10.72 -0.47 9.54
CA VAL A 3 9.46 -1.06 9.03
C VAL A 3 8.49 -0.01 8.48
N GLN A 4 8.28 1.13 9.15
CA GLN A 4 7.35 2.15 8.64
C GLN A 4 7.85 2.77 7.33
N HIS A 5 9.18 2.94 7.21
CA HIS A 5 9.77 3.42 5.97
C HIS A 5 9.52 2.46 4.80
N ALA A 6 9.68 1.14 5.02
CA ALA A 6 9.33 0.13 4.03
C ALA A 6 7.85 0.18 3.65
N ARG A 7 6.94 0.23 4.63
CA ARG A 7 5.50 0.32 4.40
C ARG A 7 5.10 1.53 3.55
N HIS A 8 5.70 2.70 3.81
CA HIS A 8 5.44 3.91 3.02
C HIS A 8 5.99 3.82 1.59
N ALA A 9 7.19 3.27 1.43
CA ALA A 9 7.76 3.05 0.10
C ALA A 9 6.87 2.11 -0.73
N ASN A 10 6.49 0.97 -0.14
CA ASN A 10 5.67 -0.04 -0.77
C ASN A 10 4.24 0.45 -1.05
N LEU A 11 3.63 1.21 -0.12
CA LEU A 11 2.33 1.82 -0.33
C LEU A 11 2.34 2.73 -1.56
N ARG A 12 3.34 3.60 -1.71
CA ARG A 12 3.43 4.48 -2.90
C ARG A 12 3.53 3.68 -4.20
N THR A 13 4.34 2.62 -4.24
CA THR A 13 4.42 1.74 -5.41
C THR A 13 3.06 1.13 -5.75
N ILE A 14 2.28 0.72 -4.74
CA ILE A 14 0.92 0.20 -4.92
C ILE A 14 -0.02 1.27 -5.47
N LEU A 15 -0.01 2.48 -4.90
CA LEU A 15 -0.88 3.57 -5.36
C LEU A 15 -0.56 3.98 -6.80
N ASP A 16 0.72 4.05 -7.15
CA ASP A 16 1.18 4.31 -8.52
C ASP A 16 0.75 3.20 -9.49
N GLN A 17 0.77 1.94 -9.06
CA GLN A 17 0.30 0.80 -9.86
C GLN A 17 -1.21 0.88 -10.09
N LEU A 18 -2.00 1.14 -9.04
CA LEU A 18 -3.45 1.31 -9.15
C LEU A 18 -3.80 2.48 -10.07
N GLU A 19 -3.05 3.58 -10.02
CA GLU A 19 -3.26 4.71 -10.93
C GLU A 19 -3.00 4.32 -12.39
N LYS A 20 -1.95 3.54 -12.68
CA LYS A 20 -1.66 3.00 -14.03
C LYS A 20 -2.77 2.06 -14.53
N GLU A 21 -3.44 1.36 -13.64
CA GLU A 21 -4.59 0.50 -13.93
C GLU A 21 -5.91 1.28 -14.08
N GLY A 22 -5.89 2.61 -13.91
CA GLY A 22 -7.06 3.48 -14.03
C GLY A 22 -7.85 3.66 -12.73
N ILE A 23 -7.35 3.14 -11.62
CA ILE A 23 -7.91 3.34 -10.27
C ILE A 23 -7.20 4.54 -9.64
N SER A 24 -7.64 5.72 -10.04
CA SER A 24 -7.01 6.99 -9.65
C SER A 24 -7.76 7.68 -8.51
N GLY A 25 -6.99 8.26 -7.59
CA GLY A 25 -7.50 9.02 -6.45
C GLY A 25 -7.81 8.17 -5.22
N TYR A 26 -7.60 8.75 -4.04
CA TYR A 26 -7.59 8.02 -2.78
C TYR A 26 -8.91 7.31 -2.46
N GLU A 27 -10.07 7.87 -2.83
CA GLU A 27 -11.36 7.20 -2.59
C GLU A 27 -11.52 5.93 -3.45
N ALA A 28 -11.13 5.99 -4.73
CA ALA A 28 -11.21 4.83 -5.62
C ALA A 28 -10.18 3.75 -5.21
N GLN A 29 -8.97 4.18 -4.88
CA GLN A 29 -7.91 3.29 -4.39
C GLN A 29 -8.28 2.66 -3.04
N ALA A 30 -8.85 3.42 -2.11
CA ALA A 30 -9.35 2.90 -0.84
C ALA A 30 -10.50 1.89 -1.04
N ALA A 31 -11.39 2.13 -2.00
CA ALA A 31 -12.45 1.19 -2.35
C ALA A 31 -11.90 -0.12 -2.94
N HIS A 32 -10.84 -0.05 -3.75
CA HIS A 32 -10.15 -1.22 -4.30
C HIS A 32 -9.39 -2.00 -3.22
N LEU A 33 -8.59 -1.30 -2.41
CA LEU A 33 -7.83 -1.91 -1.32
C LEU A 33 -8.77 -2.49 -0.27
N GLY A 34 -9.89 -1.84 0.02
CA GLY A 34 -10.81 -2.22 1.09
C GLY A 34 -10.24 -1.93 2.49
N ASN A 35 -11.10 -2.00 3.51
CA ASN A 35 -10.75 -1.81 4.92
C ASN A 35 -10.06 -0.47 5.28
N VAL A 36 -10.12 0.54 4.40
CA VAL A 36 -9.61 1.89 4.61
C VAL A 36 -10.52 2.91 3.94
N THR A 37 -10.56 4.14 4.43
CA THR A 37 -11.24 5.26 3.76
C THR A 37 -10.24 6.06 2.94
N GLY A 38 -10.70 6.82 1.93
CA GLY A 38 -9.80 7.66 1.12
C GLY A 38 -8.98 8.63 1.96
N HIS A 39 -9.63 9.34 2.91
CA HIS A 39 -8.92 10.22 3.85
C HIS A 39 -7.84 9.50 4.68
N ARG A 40 -8.09 8.26 5.13
CA ARG A 40 -7.11 7.50 5.91
C ARG A 40 -5.96 7.01 5.03
N LEU A 41 -6.25 6.65 3.77
CA LEU A 41 -5.25 6.27 2.79
C LEU A 41 -4.34 7.45 2.43
N GLU A 42 -4.91 8.64 2.19
CA GLU A 42 -4.19 9.90 1.99
C GLU A 42 -3.26 10.20 3.17
N ALA A 43 -3.78 10.09 4.40
CA ALA A 43 -2.97 10.33 5.59
C ALA A 43 -1.78 9.37 5.69
N MET A 44 -1.95 8.09 5.31
CA MET A 44 -0.86 7.11 5.28
C MET A 44 0.18 7.43 4.20
N ASP A 45 -0.25 7.82 3.00
CA ASP A 45 0.61 8.23 1.89
C ASP A 45 1.46 9.47 2.25
N GLN A 46 0.88 10.41 3.01
CA GLN A 46 1.57 11.60 3.53
C GLN A 46 2.49 11.32 4.73
N GLY A 47 2.78 10.06 5.05
CA GLY A 47 3.70 9.65 6.11
C GLY A 47 3.02 9.32 7.45
N GLY A 48 1.68 9.28 7.48
CA GLY A 48 0.92 8.80 8.63
C GLY A 48 1.18 7.33 8.93
N HIS A 49 0.94 6.91 10.17
CA HIS A 49 1.25 5.55 10.61
C HIS A 49 0.44 4.49 9.85
N ILE A 50 1.15 3.49 9.30
CA ILE A 50 0.55 2.31 8.66
C ILE A 50 0.51 1.17 9.67
N ASP A 51 -0.69 0.79 10.11
CA ASP A 51 -0.87 -0.29 11.07
C ASP A 51 -0.68 -1.68 10.44
N VAL A 52 -0.41 -2.67 11.29
CA VAL A 52 -0.12 -4.04 10.88
C VAL A 52 -1.32 -4.68 10.17
N LEU A 53 -2.56 -4.38 10.59
CA LEU A 53 -3.74 -4.99 9.99
C LEU A 53 -3.95 -4.48 8.56
N PHE A 54 -3.78 -3.18 8.32
CA PHE A 54 -3.82 -2.63 6.97
C PHE A 54 -2.69 -3.21 6.11
N SER A 55 -1.48 -3.30 6.66
CA SER A 55 -0.32 -3.90 6.00
C SER A 55 -0.59 -5.33 5.53
N GLU A 56 -1.06 -6.20 6.43
CA GLU A 56 -1.38 -7.60 6.13
C GLU A 56 -2.56 -7.73 5.14
N HIS A 57 -3.52 -6.80 5.21
CA HIS A 57 -4.65 -6.77 4.27
C HIS A 57 -4.19 -6.41 2.85
N VAL A 58 -3.32 -5.42 2.71
CA VAL A 58 -2.70 -5.07 1.42
C VAL A 58 -1.93 -6.26 0.84
N GLU A 59 -1.14 -6.95 1.65
CA GLU A 59 -0.42 -8.16 1.22
C GLU A 59 -1.38 -9.22 0.67
N TRP A 60 -2.54 -9.42 1.31
CA TRP A 60 -3.56 -10.33 0.83
C TRP A 60 -4.18 -9.90 -0.50
N VAL A 61 -4.54 -8.61 -0.66
CA VAL A 61 -5.14 -8.07 -1.90
C VAL A 61 -4.22 -8.29 -3.10
N PHE A 62 -2.92 -8.06 -2.94
CA PHE A 62 -1.92 -8.20 -4.01
C PHE A 62 -1.28 -9.58 -4.08
N HIS A 63 -1.82 -10.59 -3.38
CA HIS A 63 -1.29 -11.95 -3.36
C HIS A 63 0.21 -12.03 -3.00
N ARG A 64 0.67 -11.12 -2.13
CA ARG A 64 2.06 -11.06 -1.66
C ARG A 64 2.24 -11.92 -0.42
N ARG A 65 3.49 -12.33 -0.17
CA ARG A 65 3.84 -13.06 1.05
C ARG A 65 3.59 -12.20 2.29
N ARG A 66 3.30 -12.85 3.41
CA ARG A 66 3.22 -12.19 4.72
C ARG A 66 4.54 -11.44 5.02
N GLY A 67 4.43 -10.19 5.46
CA GLY A 67 5.56 -9.31 5.76
C GLY A 67 6.18 -8.64 4.53
N TRP A 68 5.62 -8.80 3.33
CA TRP A 68 6.09 -8.09 2.15
C TRP A 68 6.04 -6.57 2.35
N MET A 69 5.01 -6.02 2.99
CA MET A 69 4.95 -4.58 3.25
C MET A 69 6.02 -4.08 4.25
N ASP A 70 6.65 -4.98 5.01
CA ASP A 70 7.58 -4.65 6.10
C ASP A 70 9.05 -4.59 5.65
N GLU A 71 9.34 -4.96 4.40
CA GLU A 71 10.68 -5.03 3.82
C GLU A 71 10.77 -4.13 2.58
N LEU A 72 11.95 -3.57 2.30
CA LEU A 72 12.19 -2.83 1.06
C LEU A 72 12.50 -3.83 -0.06
N HIS A 73 11.88 -3.61 -1.21
CA HIS A 73 12.12 -4.41 -2.41
C HIS A 73 12.71 -3.49 -3.48
N GLU A 74 14.01 -3.24 -3.39
CA GLU A 74 14.71 -2.33 -4.32
C GLU A 74 14.62 -2.81 -5.79
N ASP A 75 14.27 -4.08 -6.03
CA ASP A 75 14.24 -4.73 -7.34
C ASP A 75 13.03 -5.66 -7.60
N ASP A 76 11.99 -5.69 -6.76
CA ASP A 76 10.80 -6.53 -6.97
C ASP A 76 9.63 -5.65 -7.45
N PRO A 77 9.40 -5.50 -8.77
CA PRO A 77 8.21 -4.82 -9.24
C PRO A 77 6.97 -5.53 -8.69
N LEU A 78 5.88 -4.79 -8.49
CA LEU A 78 4.56 -5.41 -8.41
C LEU A 78 4.35 -6.13 -9.74
N GLU A 79 4.77 -7.40 -9.85
CA GLU A 79 4.50 -8.21 -11.04
C GLU A 79 2.98 -8.20 -11.27
N ALA A 80 2.63 -7.79 -12.49
CA ALA A 80 1.28 -7.61 -13.00
C ALA A 80 0.59 -8.93 -13.33
#